data_AF-A0A7K2E202-F1
#
_entry.id   AF-A0A7K2E202-F1
#
_cell.length_a   1.000
_cell.length_b   1.000
_cell.length_c   1.000
_cell.angle_alpha   90.00
_cell.angle_beta   90.00
_cell.angle_gamma   90.00
#
_symmetry.space_group_name_H-M   'P 1'
#
loop_
_entity.id
_entity.type
_entity.pdbx_description
1 polymer ?
#
loop_
_entity_poly.entity_id
_entity_poly.type
_entity_poly.pdbx_seq_one_letter_code
_entity_poly.pdbx_strand_id
1 'polypeptide(L)'
;MDVEQAIELVQQARAIGAERGVDATVAVHDAAGHPLVVVRGKRWHGPYMAMGKARLAAAFAKPTKDLVAQWADRPLFPTSLVDIIPGGVTVNPG
;
A
#
# COMPACT_ATOMS: atom_id res chain seq x y z
N MET A 1 -8.70 -1.19 13.56
CA MET A 1 -8.79 -2.45 12.80
C MET A 1 -7.95 -3.45 13.53
N ASP A 2 -8.51 -4.61 13.84
CA ASP A 2 -7.79 -5.73 14.43
C ASP A 2 -7.20 -6.64 13.33
N VAL A 3 -6.48 -7.68 13.74
CA VAL A 3 -5.79 -8.58 12.81
C VAL A 3 -6.80 -9.46 12.06
N GLU A 4 -7.89 -9.85 12.71
CA GLU A 4 -8.95 -10.68 12.15
C GLU A 4 -9.63 -9.97 10.97
N GLN A 5 -10.03 -8.71 11.14
CA GLN A 5 -10.56 -7.88 10.06
C GLN A 5 -9.55 -7.69 8.92
N ALA A 6 -8.27 -7.52 9.25
CA ALA A 6 -7.23 -7.38 8.25
C ALA A 6 -7.08 -8.66 7.40
N ILE A 7 -7.20 -9.85 8.01
CA ILE A 7 -7.17 -11.14 7.31
C ILE A 7 -8.35 -11.24 6.33
N GLU A 8 -9.56 -10.87 6.75
CA GLU A 8 -10.75 -10.88 5.89
C GLU A 8 -10.57 -9.98 4.66
N LEU A 9 -10.09 -8.75 4.86
CA LEU A 9 -9.83 -7.80 3.77
C LEU A 9 -8.81 -8.34 2.77
N VAL A 10 -7.75 -8.99 3.26
CA VAL A 10 -6.74 -9.61 2.40
C VAL A 10 -7.32 -10.76 1.58
N GLN A 11 -8.18 -11.59 2.17
CA GLN A 11 -8.84 -12.69 1.45
C GLN A 11 -9.75 -12.15 0.33
N GLN A 12 -10.53 -11.10 0.62
CA GLN A 12 -11.37 -10.44 -0.39
C GLN A 12 -10.53 -9.84 -1.52
N ALA A 13 -9.46 -9.12 -1.21
CA ALA A 13 -8.56 -8.54 -2.20
C ALA A 13 -7.92 -9.61 -3.10
N ARG A 14 -7.56 -10.77 -2.52
CA ARG A 14 -7.01 -11.90 -3.29
C ARG A 14 -8.05 -12.56 -4.18
N ALA A 15 -9.30 -12.70 -3.73
CA ALA A 15 -10.39 -13.22 -4.56
C ALA A 15 -10.60 -12.32 -5.79
N ILE A 16 -10.68 -11.00 -5.60
CA ILE A 16 -10.79 -10.01 -6.69
C ILE A 16 -9.58 -10.09 -7.64
N GLY A 17 -8.37 -10.24 -7.09
CA GLY A 17 -7.16 -10.42 -7.88
C GLY A 17 -7.23 -11.68 -8.74
N ALA A 18 -7.62 -12.82 -8.16
CA ALA A 18 -7.74 -14.10 -8.83
C ALA A 18 -8.78 -14.08 -9.96
N GLU A 19 -9.94 -13.45 -9.74
CA GLU A 19 -10.98 -13.24 -10.78
C GLU A 19 -10.44 -12.47 -12.00
N ARG A 20 -9.44 -11.62 -11.80
CA ARG A 20 -8.80 -10.82 -12.85
C ARG A 20 -7.51 -11.45 -13.39
N GLY A 21 -7.15 -12.65 -12.96
CA GLY A 21 -5.89 -13.30 -13.32
C GLY A 21 -4.64 -12.61 -12.75
N VAL A 22 -4.80 -11.83 -11.68
CA VAL A 22 -3.73 -11.06 -11.04
C VAL A 22 -3.34 -11.70 -9.70
N ASP A 23 -2.12 -12.22 -9.62
CA ASP A 23 -1.52 -12.67 -8.37
C ASP A 23 -0.83 -11.51 -7.63
N ALA A 24 -1.65 -10.68 -6.98
CA ALA A 24 -1.21 -9.49 -6.28
C ALA A 24 -0.64 -9.80 -4.89
N THR A 25 0.41 -9.05 -4.50
CA THR A 25 0.77 -8.93 -3.08
C THR A 25 -0.16 -7.93 -2.42
N VAL A 26 -0.74 -8.30 -1.28
CA VAL A 26 -1.65 -7.45 -0.50
C VAL A 26 -1.06 -7.21 0.87
N ALA A 27 -1.04 -5.96 1.32
CA ALA A 27 -0.62 -5.57 2.67
C ALA A 27 -1.71 -4.70 3.30
N VAL A 28 -2.03 -4.98 4.56
CA VAL A 28 -2.95 -4.19 5.39
C VAL A 28 -2.16 -3.63 6.56
N HIS A 29 -2.30 -2.33 6.79
CA HIS A 29 -1.64 -1.60 7.86
C HIS A 29 -2.69 -1.00 8.80
N ASP A 30 -2.32 -0.78 10.06
CA ASP A 30 -3.12 0.00 11.00
C ASP A 30 -3.08 1.50 10.67
N ALA A 31 -3.83 2.30 11.44
CA ALA A 31 -3.87 3.76 11.27
C ALA A 31 -2.54 4.45 11.59
N ALA A 32 -1.64 3.79 12.33
CA ALA A 32 -0.29 4.29 12.62
C ALA A 32 0.73 3.90 11.55
N GLY A 33 0.32 3.15 10.52
CA GLY A 33 1.18 2.73 9.42
C GLY A 33 2.00 1.46 9.68
N HIS A 34 1.69 0.70 10.73
CA HIS A 34 2.32 -0.58 11.02
C HIS A 34 1.60 -1.73 10.30
N PRO A 35 2.34 -2.70 9.71
CA PRO A 35 1.72 -3.82 9.02
C PRO A 35 0.99 -4.74 10.01
N LEU A 36 -0.26 -5.07 9.71
CA LEU A 36 -1.03 -6.11 10.40
C LEU A 36 -0.90 -7.44 9.67
N VAL A 37 -1.08 -7.42 8.34
CA VAL A 37 -1.06 -8.63 7.50
C VAL A 37 -0.37 -8.32 6.17
N VAL A 38 0.49 -9.22 5.71
CA VAL A 38 1.07 -9.20 4.37
C VAL A 38 0.94 -10.58 3.75
N VAL A 39 0.28 -10.67 2.59
CA VAL A 39 0.22 -11.90 1.79
C VAL A 39 0.88 -11.66 0.46
N ARG A 40 1.98 -12.38 0.24
CA ARG A 40 2.83 -12.26 -0.93
C ARG A 40 2.22 -12.95 -2.15
N GLY A 41 2.23 -12.25 -3.28
CA GLY A 41 2.01 -12.83 -4.61
C GLY A 41 3.32 -13.19 -5.32
N LYS A 42 3.29 -13.46 -6.62
CA LYS A 42 4.43 -14.02 -7.38
C LYS A 42 5.73 -13.19 -7.37
N ARG A 43 5.65 -11.86 -7.40
CA ARG A 43 6.82 -10.98 -7.62
C ARG A 43 7.61 -10.73 -6.34
N TRP A 44 8.95 -10.80 -6.42
CA TRP A 44 9.85 -10.63 -5.26
C TRP A 44 9.73 -9.26 -4.59
N HIS A 45 9.52 -8.19 -5.36
CA HIS A 45 9.42 -6.82 -4.86
C HIS A 45 8.00 -6.44 -4.41
N GLY A 46 7.02 -7.32 -4.64
CA GLY A 46 5.60 -7.09 -4.31
C GLY A 46 5.35 -6.71 -2.86
N PRO A 47 5.96 -7.39 -1.85
CA PRO A 47 5.79 -7.03 -0.45
C PRO A 47 6.20 -5.59 -0.15
N TYR A 48 7.34 -5.13 -0.66
CA TYR A 48 7.83 -3.77 -0.41
C TYR A 48 6.90 -2.72 -1.03
N MET A 49 6.43 -2.96 -2.26
CA MET A 49 5.49 -2.06 -2.94
C MET A 49 4.14 -1.97 -2.22
N ALA A 50 3.59 -3.11 -1.81
CA ALA A 50 2.30 -3.17 -1.12
C ALA A 50 2.37 -2.48 0.25
N MET A 51 3.39 -2.81 1.05
CA MET A 51 3.59 -2.19 2.37
C MET A 51 3.86 -0.68 2.25
N GLY A 52 4.66 -0.26 1.28
CA GLY A 52 4.95 1.15 1.05
C GLY A 52 3.71 1.95 0.65
N LYS A 53 2.82 1.38 -0.17
CA LYS A 53 1.53 2.00 -0.53
C LYS A 53 0.57 2.04 0.66
N ALA A 54 0.46 0.96 1.42
CA ALA A 54 -0.42 0.89 2.59
C ALA A 54 0.01 1.90 3.66
N ARG A 55 1.32 2.02 3.92
CA ARG A 55 1.88 3.03 4.84
C ARG A 55 1.61 4.46 4.37
N LEU A 56 1.81 4.73 3.07
CA LEU A 56 1.52 6.05 2.51
C LEU A 56 0.02 6.40 2.65
N ALA A 57 -0.85 5.45 2.34
CA ALA A 57 -2.29 5.64 2.49
C ALA A 57 -2.69 5.89 3.95
N ALA A 58 -2.08 5.19 4.91
CA ALA A 58 -2.31 5.40 6.34
C ALA A 58 -1.86 6.81 6.78
N ALA A 59 -0.68 7.26 6.35
CA ALA A 59 -0.12 8.57 6.73
C ALA A 59 -0.99 9.76 6.30
N PHE A 60 -1.71 9.64 5.17
CA PHE A 60 -2.53 10.72 4.62
C PHE A 60 -4.04 10.44 4.66
N ALA A 61 -4.45 9.30 5.20
CA ALA A 61 -5.83 8.80 5.20
C ALA A 61 -6.51 8.90 3.81
N LYS A 62 -5.78 8.57 2.74
CA LYS A 62 -6.24 8.78 1.35
C LYS A 62 -5.68 7.71 0.40
N PRO A 63 -6.41 7.30 -0.65
CA PRO A 63 -5.87 6.43 -1.70
C PRO A 63 -4.61 7.03 -2.35
N THR A 64 -3.59 6.19 -2.57
CA THR A 64 -2.29 6.65 -3.12
C THR A 64 -2.41 7.27 -4.51
N LYS A 65 -3.38 6.83 -5.33
CA LYS A 65 -3.65 7.42 -6.65
C LYS A 65 -4.05 8.90 -6.56
N ASP A 66 -4.84 9.25 -5.55
CA ASP A 66 -5.37 10.60 -5.36
C ASP A 66 -4.27 11.52 -4.80
N LEU A 67 -3.37 10.96 -3.99
CA LEU A 67 -2.18 11.65 -3.52
C LEU A 67 -1.21 11.98 -4.67
N VAL A 68 -0.94 11.02 -5.55
CA VAL A 68 -0.10 11.26 -6.75
C VAL A 68 -0.71 12.35 -7.63
N ALA A 69 -2.03 12.33 -7.84
CA ALA A 69 -2.72 13.39 -8.57
C ALA A 69 -2.64 14.76 -7.86
N GLN A 70 -2.80 14.78 -6.54
CA GLN A 70 -2.72 15.99 -5.72
C GLN A 70 -1.33 16.66 -5.78
N TRP A 71 -0.27 15.89 -6.00
CA TRP A 71 1.11 16.39 -6.00
C TRP A 71 1.71 16.56 -7.41
N ALA A 72 0.87 16.53 -8.45
CA ALA A 72 1.31 16.63 -9.84
C ALA A 72 2.11 17.91 -10.13
N ASP A 73 1.81 19.01 -9.44
CA ASP A 73 2.50 20.30 -9.54
C ASP A 73 3.72 20.43 -8.60
N ARG A 74 4.01 19.41 -7.79
CA ARG A 74 5.06 19.40 -6.76
C ARG A 74 6.01 18.21 -6.97
N PRO A 75 6.83 18.19 -8.04
CA PRO A 75 7.57 17.00 -8.46
C PRO A 75 8.56 16.47 -7.41
N LEU A 76 9.09 17.33 -6.53
CA LEU A 76 10.02 16.94 -5.48
C LEU A 76 9.33 16.45 -4.19
N PHE A 77 8.04 16.75 -4.02
CA PHE A 77 7.32 16.39 -2.80
C PHE A 77 7.17 14.87 -2.64
N PRO A 78 6.68 14.10 -3.65
CA PRO A 78 6.70 12.64 -3.63
C PRO A 78 8.03 12.02 -3.21
N THR A 79 9.14 12.52 -3.77
CA THR A 79 10.49 12.03 -3.47
C THR A 79 10.85 12.26 -2.01
N SER A 80 10.57 13.45 -1.48
CA SER A 80 10.85 13.76 -0.07
C SER A 80 10.14 12.85 0.93
N LEU A 81 8.96 12.31 0.57
CA LEU A 81 8.22 11.40 1.45
C LEU A 81 8.92 10.05 1.62
N VAL A 82 9.66 9.59 0.61
CA VAL A 82 10.43 8.35 0.67
C VAL A 82 11.53 8.46 1.74
N ASP A 83 12.11 9.65 1.89
CA ASP A 83 13.18 9.91 2.86
C ASP A 83 12.64 10.22 4.26
N ILE A 84 11.50 10.90 4.37
CA ILE A 84 10.96 11.41 5.65
C ILE A 84 10.11 10.37 6.36
N ILE A 85 9.35 9.53 5.64
CA ILE A 85 8.42 8.57 6.27
C ILE A 85 9.19 7.31 6.69
N PRO A 86 9.25 6.99 8.01
CA PRO A 86 9.95 5.81 8.49
C PRO A 86 9.43 4.51 7.87
N GLY A 87 10.35 3.58 7.60
CA GLY A 87 10.05 2.28 6.98
C GLY A 87 9.82 2.32 5.47
N GLY A 88 9.92 3.51 4.86
CA GLY A 88 9.81 3.73 3.41
C GLY A 88 8.36 3.73 2.90
N VAL A 89 8.09 4.53 1.87
CA VAL A 89 6.78 4.55 1.19
C VAL A 89 6.94 4.29 -0.29
N THR A 90 5.85 3.90 -0.94
CA THR A 90 5.82 3.68 -2.38
C THR A 90 4.94 4.72 -3.03
N VAL A 91 5.55 5.62 -3.78
CA VAL A 91 4.84 6.63 -4.59
C VAL A 91 4.86 6.17 -6.05
N ASN A 92 3.87 5.36 -6.41
CA ASN A 92 3.65 4.89 -7.79
C ASN A 92 2.12 4.83 -8.05
N PRO A 93 1.62 5.41 -9.16
CA PRO A 93 0.19 5.36 -9.51
C PRO A 93 -0.37 3.95 -9.76
N GLY A 94 0.47 2.95 -10.11
CA GLY A 94 0.07 1.59 -10.47
C GLY A 94 1.13 0.56 -10.13
#